data_AF-A0AAD7IKD4-F1
#
_entry.id   AF-A0AAD7IKD4-F1
#
_cell.length_a   1.000
_cell.length_b   1.000
_cell.length_c   1.000
_cell.angle_alpha   90.00
_cell.angle_beta   90.00
_cell.angle_gamma   90.00
#
_symmetry.space_group_name_H-M   'P 1'
#
loop_
_entity.id
_entity.type
_entity.pdbx_description
1 polymer ?
#
loop_
_entity_poly.entity_id
_entity_poly.type
_entity_poly.pdbx_seq_one_letter_code
_entity_poly.pdbx_strand_id
1 'polypeptide(L)'
;MTSSLAADAVRTRIEEISSAIARQKEILRSLEIQKSAAHGELKFNAIRDPMSRLPLEISSEIFAQCLPARPKIHPLQAPTIFLGVCRLWRDIALYAPGRYKRRGYPDTRFRQVLGNLARSNARSAALARPAQNLASTGVR
;
A
#
# COMPACT_ATOMS: atom_id res chain seq x y z
N MET A 1 -13.40 34.27 57.88
CA MET A 1 -13.50 34.79 56.48
C MET A 1 -12.52 34.13 55.51
N THR A 2 -11.36 33.63 55.94
CA THR A 2 -10.36 32.97 55.08
C THR A 2 -10.81 31.64 54.44
N SER A 3 -11.73 30.91 55.08
CA SER A 3 -12.23 29.62 54.57
C SER A 3 -13.05 29.71 53.28
N SER A 4 -13.65 30.87 52.97
CA SER A 4 -14.44 31.05 51.73
C SER A 4 -13.55 31.26 50.52
N LEU A 5 -12.50 32.08 50.66
CA LEU A 5 -11.52 32.36 49.60
C LEU A 5 -10.76 31.12 49.15
N ALA A 6 -10.43 30.21 50.08
CA ALA A 6 -9.79 28.95 49.75
C ALA A 6 -10.73 28.01 48.96
N ALA A 7 -12.03 28.00 49.29
CA ALA A 7 -13.02 27.20 48.57
C ALA A 7 -13.28 27.74 47.16
N ASP A 8 -13.27 29.06 46.97
CA ASP A 8 -13.47 29.69 45.67
C ASP A 8 -12.29 29.45 44.72
N ALA A 9 -11.05 29.52 45.23
CA ALA A 9 -9.84 29.21 44.46
C ALA A 9 -9.84 27.76 43.93
N VAL A 10 -10.31 26.81 44.76
CA VAL A 10 -10.43 25.40 44.36
C VAL A 10 -11.51 25.23 43.27
N ARG A 11 -12.63 25.96 43.36
CA ARG A 11 -13.67 25.93 42.30
C ARG A 11 -13.14 26.44 40.97
N THR A 12 -12.45 27.58 40.96
CA THR A 12 -11.86 28.13 39.74
C THR A 12 -10.92 27.12 39.09
N ARG A 13 -10.10 26.42 39.90
CA ARG A 13 -9.19 25.41 39.37
C ARG A 13 -9.91 24.20 38.77
N ILE A 14 -11.02 23.77 39.37
CA ILE A 14 -11.87 22.70 38.83
C ILE A 14 -12.51 23.12 37.50
N GLU A 15 -12.96 24.36 37.38
CA GLU A 15 -13.53 24.89 36.14
C GLU A 15 -12.47 24.97 35.03
N GLU A 16 -11.27 25.44 35.35
CA GLU A 16 -10.14 25.44 34.40
C GLU A 16 -9.83 24.04 33.89
N ILE A 17 -9.67 23.07 34.79
CA ILE A 17 -9.35 21.69 34.43
C ILE A 17 -10.48 21.06 33.63
N SER A 18 -11.74 21.29 34.02
CA SER A 18 -12.89 20.75 33.29
C SER A 18 -12.99 21.32 31.87
N SER A 19 -12.70 22.61 31.68
CA SER A 19 -12.62 23.24 30.36
C SER A 19 -11.47 22.67 29.51
N ALA A 20 -10.34 22.33 30.11
CA ALA A 20 -9.21 21.72 29.43
C ALA A 20 -9.54 20.28 28.97
N ILE A 21 -10.19 19.51 29.84
CA ILE A 21 -10.68 18.15 29.51
C ILE A 21 -11.68 18.22 28.37
N ALA A 22 -12.62 19.17 28.40
CA ALA A 22 -13.61 19.34 27.34
C ALA A 22 -12.94 19.61 25.98
N ARG A 23 -11.95 20.50 25.94
CA ARG A 23 -11.19 20.81 24.72
C ARG A 23 -10.44 19.59 24.18
N GLN A 24 -9.74 18.85 25.05
CA GLN A 24 -8.99 17.66 24.64
C GLN A 24 -9.90 16.55 24.11
N LYS A 25 -11.09 16.37 24.71
CA LYS A 25 -12.09 15.41 24.23
C LYS A 25 -12.59 15.76 22.83
N GLU A 26 -12.76 17.04 22.51
CA GLU A 26 -13.15 17.48 21.17
C GLU A 26 -12.06 17.18 20.14
N ILE A 27 -10.81 17.47 20.48
CA ILE A 27 -9.66 17.14 19.62
C ILE A 27 -9.59 15.63 19.37
N LEU A 28 -9.71 14.82 20.42
CA LEU A 28 -9.70 13.35 20.28
C LEU A 28 -10.82 12.87 19.37
N ARG A 29 -12.05 13.37 19.57
CA ARG A 29 -13.19 13.04 18.71
C ARG A 29 -12.91 13.36 17.25
N SER A 30 -12.35 14.54 16.97
CA SER A 30 -12.02 14.95 15.59
C SER A 30 -10.96 14.03 14.96
N LEU A 31 -9.94 13.63 15.73
CA LEU A 31 -8.88 12.75 15.26
C LEU A 31 -9.36 11.30 15.07
N GLU A 32 -10.27 10.82 15.92
CA GLU A 32 -10.89 9.51 15.77
C GLU A 32 -11.74 9.43 14.50
N ILE A 33 -12.50 10.49 14.18
CA ILE A 33 -13.25 10.59 12.93
C ILE A 33 -12.28 10.53 11.74
N GLN A 34 -11.22 11.35 11.74
CA GLN A 34 -10.21 11.34 10.67
C GLN A 34 -9.53 9.97 10.52
N LYS A 35 -9.16 9.34 11.63
CA LYS A 35 -8.58 7.99 11.64
C LYS A 35 -9.55 6.98 11.03
N SER A 36 -10.83 7.04 11.39
CA SER A 36 -11.85 6.13 10.88
C SER A 36 -12.05 6.29 9.36
N ALA A 37 -12.03 7.53 8.87
CA ALA A 37 -12.16 7.84 7.45
C ALA A 37 -10.96 7.30 6.66
N ALA A 38 -9.73 7.58 7.09
CA ALA A 38 -8.52 7.06 6.47
C ALA A 38 -8.48 5.52 6.48
N HIS A 39 -8.95 4.89 7.55
CA HIS A 39 -9.05 3.43 7.64
C HIS A 39 -10.11 2.86 6.68
N GLY A 40 -11.21 3.59 6.45
CA GLY A 40 -12.21 3.27 5.43
C GLY A 40 -11.63 3.31 4.01
N GLU A 41 -10.83 4.33 3.69
CA GLU A 41 -10.15 4.44 2.40
C GLU A 41 -9.18 3.28 2.14
N LEU A 42 -8.40 2.88 3.15
CA LEU A 42 -7.51 1.71 3.05
C LEU A 42 -8.29 0.42 2.80
N LYS A 43 -9.41 0.21 3.52
CA LYS A 43 -10.28 -0.97 3.31
C LYS A 43 -10.89 -0.98 1.92
N PHE A 44 -11.36 0.17 1.42
CA PHE A 44 -11.91 0.29 0.08
C PHE A 44 -10.85 0.00 -1.00
N ASN A 45 -9.62 0.50 -0.82
CA ASN A 45 -8.52 0.20 -1.73
C ASN A 45 -8.10 -1.28 -1.69
N ALA A 46 -8.16 -1.93 -0.53
CA ALA A 46 -7.94 -3.38 -0.40
C ALA A 46 -9.04 -4.21 -1.10
N ILE A 47 -10.28 -3.70 -1.18
CA ILE A 47 -11.36 -4.32 -1.94
C ILE A 47 -11.14 -4.15 -3.46
N ARG A 48 -10.53 -3.04 -3.89
CA ARG A 48 -10.24 -2.76 -5.32
C ARG A 48 -9.07 -3.56 -5.90
N ASP A 49 -8.22 -4.19 -5.08
CA ASP A 49 -7.17 -5.10 -5.56
C ASP A 49 -7.52 -6.57 -5.24
N PRO A 50 -8.48 -7.18 -5.96
CA PRO A 50 -8.86 -8.57 -5.75
C PRO A 50 -7.69 -9.54 -5.96
N MET A 51 -6.68 -9.16 -6.73
CA MET A 51 -5.51 -9.97 -7.01
C MET A 51 -4.54 -10.03 -5.82
N SER A 52 -4.55 -9.03 -4.93
CA SER A 52 -3.83 -9.08 -3.64
C SER A 52 -4.39 -10.10 -2.64
N ARG A 53 -5.66 -10.51 -2.82
CA ARG A 53 -6.36 -11.45 -1.93
C ARG A 53 -6.33 -12.90 -2.41
N LEU A 54 -5.89 -13.13 -3.65
CA LEU A 54 -5.78 -14.48 -4.18
C LEU A 54 -4.61 -15.22 -3.50
N PRO A 55 -4.81 -16.48 -3.09
CA PRO A 55 -3.71 -17.32 -2.65
C PRO A 55 -2.60 -17.38 -3.70
N LEU A 56 -1.36 -17.52 -3.23
CA LEU A 56 -0.18 -17.53 -4.09
C LEU A 56 -0.29 -18.61 -5.18
N GLU A 57 -0.89 -19.74 -4.84
CA GLU A 57 -1.12 -20.89 -5.71
C GLU A 57 -2.02 -20.53 -6.88
N ILE A 58 -3.11 -19.81 -6.62
CA ILE A 58 -4.09 -19.40 -7.63
C ILE A 58 -3.49 -18.33 -8.54
N SER A 59 -2.84 -17.32 -7.96
CA SER A 59 -2.17 -16.28 -8.71
C SER A 59 -1.07 -16.84 -9.62
N SER A 60 -0.29 -17.81 -9.13
CA SER A 60 0.74 -18.49 -9.93
C SER A 60 0.15 -19.29 -11.11
N GLU A 61 -1.04 -19.88 -10.94
CA GLU A 61 -1.72 -20.61 -12.01
C GLU A 61 -2.26 -19.66 -13.06
N ILE A 62 -2.91 -18.56 -12.66
CA ILE A 62 -3.36 -17.50 -13.58
C ILE A 62 -2.19 -17.01 -14.43
N PHE A 63 -1.04 -16.76 -13.81
CA PHE A 63 0.15 -16.28 -14.51
C PHE A 63 0.69 -17.30 -15.50
N ALA A 64 0.63 -18.60 -15.17
CA ALA A 64 1.02 -19.68 -16.07
C ALA A 64 0.07 -19.82 -17.26
N GLN A 65 -1.23 -19.55 -17.08
CA GLN A 65 -2.22 -19.52 -18.17
C GLN A 65 -2.04 -18.32 -19.10
N CYS A 66 -1.54 -17.19 -18.58
CA CYS A 66 -1.23 -16.03 -19.40
C CYS A 66 0.06 -16.17 -20.22
N LEU A 67 0.84 -17.24 -20.05
CA LEU A 67 2.05 -17.45 -20.84
C LEU A 67 1.73 -17.69 -22.32
N PRO A 68 2.52 -17.12 -23.25
CA PRO A 68 2.34 -17.41 -24.66
C PRO A 68 2.60 -18.90 -24.96
N ALA A 69 1.95 -19.42 -26.00
CA ALA A 69 2.12 -20.83 -26.41
C ALA A 69 3.53 -21.15 -26.90
N ARG A 70 4.30 -20.12 -27.29
CA ARG A 70 5.70 -20.24 -27.72
C ARG A 70 6.59 -19.42 -26.79
N PRO A 71 7.80 -19.89 -26.44
CA PRO A 71 8.71 -19.21 -25.52
C PRO A 71 9.38 -17.99 -26.15
N LYS A 72 8.57 -17.01 -26.54
CA LYS A 72 9.01 -15.70 -27.00
C LYS A 72 8.61 -14.69 -25.93
N ILE A 73 9.60 -14.14 -25.24
CA ILE A 73 9.39 -13.12 -24.22
C ILE A 73 9.28 -11.78 -24.94
N HIS A 74 8.10 -11.15 -24.86
CA HIS A 74 7.89 -9.80 -25.37
C HIS A 74 7.72 -8.82 -24.19
N PRO A 75 8.29 -7.60 -24.23
CA PRO A 75 8.17 -6.63 -23.15
C PRO A 75 6.73 -6.24 -22.80
N LEU A 76 5.86 -6.25 -23.81
CA LEU A 76 4.44 -5.89 -23.70
C LEU A 76 3.51 -7.11 -23.57
N GLN A 77 4.04 -8.31 -23.35
CA GLN A 77 3.24 -9.50 -23.15
C GLN A 77 3.55 -10.15 -21.80
N ALA A 78 2.63 -10.99 -21.33
CA ALA A 78 2.87 -11.81 -20.17
C ALA A 78 4.07 -12.77 -20.42
N PRO A 79 4.90 -13.00 -19.39
CA PRO A 79 4.75 -12.51 -18.02
C PRO A 79 5.44 -11.16 -17.75
N THR A 80 6.04 -10.51 -18.77
CA THR A 80 6.82 -9.27 -18.58
C THR A 80 5.97 -8.12 -18.04
N ILE A 81 4.72 -8.00 -18.49
CA ILE A 81 3.79 -6.97 -18.00
C ILE A 81 3.53 -7.08 -16.49
N PHE A 82 3.58 -8.30 -15.92
CA PHE A 82 3.35 -8.52 -14.49
C PHE A 82 4.48 -7.97 -13.61
N LEU A 83 5.69 -7.84 -14.15
CA LEU A 83 6.85 -7.30 -13.44
C LEU A 83 6.69 -5.80 -13.09
N GLY A 84 5.80 -5.10 -13.79
CA GLY A 84 5.51 -3.68 -13.64
C GLY A 84 4.32 -3.34 -12.75
N VAL A 85 3.48 -4.32 -12.38
CA VAL A 85 2.21 -4.05 -11.65
C VAL A 85 2.48 -3.74 -10.18
N CYS A 86 3.05 -4.67 -9.43
CA CYS A 86 3.42 -4.48 -8.02
C CYS A 86 4.55 -5.44 -7.63
N ARG A 87 5.07 -5.30 -6.39
CA ARG A 87 6.14 -6.18 -5.89
C ARG A 87 5.71 -7.65 -5.85
N LEU A 88 4.51 -7.91 -5.33
CA LEU A 88 3.95 -9.26 -5.23
C LEU A 88 3.85 -9.95 -6.60
N TRP A 89 3.30 -9.27 -7.60
CA TRP A 89 3.18 -9.82 -8.96
C TRP A 89 4.53 -10.07 -9.60
N ARG A 90 5.51 -9.20 -9.36
CA ARG A 90 6.88 -9.41 -9.82
C ARG A 90 7.46 -10.69 -9.20
N ASP A 91 7.28 -10.89 -7.90
CA ASP A 91 7.79 -12.07 -7.23
C ASP A 91 7.10 -13.34 -7.76
N ILE A 92 5.78 -13.32 -7.92
CA ILE A 92 5.03 -14.45 -8.51
C ILE A 92 5.53 -14.76 -9.93
N ALA A 93 5.72 -13.74 -10.77
CA ALA A 93 6.19 -13.89 -12.14
C ALA A 93 7.66 -14.38 -12.23
N LEU A 94 8.49 -14.09 -11.23
CA LEU A 94 9.89 -14.53 -11.20
C LEU A 94 10.09 -15.89 -10.52
N TYR A 95 9.21 -16.25 -9.58
CA TYR A 95 9.34 -17.41 -8.70
C TYR A 95 8.22 -18.45 -8.90
N ALA A 96 7.62 -18.54 -10.09
CA ALA A 96 6.77 -19.66 -10.50
C ALA A 96 7.48 -20.70 -11.41
N PRO A 97 8.68 -21.20 -11.06
CA PRO A 97 9.53 -22.01 -11.94
C PRO A 97 8.86 -23.33 -12.37
N GLY A 98 8.17 -24.00 -11.44
CA GLY A 98 7.57 -25.31 -11.67
C GLY A 98 6.42 -25.28 -12.69
N ARG A 99 5.66 -24.18 -12.75
CA ARG A 99 4.53 -24.07 -13.69
C ARG A 99 5.01 -23.73 -15.11
N TYR A 100 6.05 -22.91 -15.22
CA TYR A 100 6.61 -22.51 -16.51
C TYR A 100 7.32 -23.67 -17.20
N LYS A 101 8.04 -24.48 -16.42
CA LYS A 101 8.67 -25.72 -16.91
C LYS A 101 7.64 -26.67 -17.51
N ARG A 102 6.48 -26.86 -16.86
CA ARG A 102 5.38 -27.68 -17.41
C ARG A 102 4.87 -27.18 -18.76
N ARG A 103 5.01 -25.89 -19.05
CA ARG A 103 4.61 -25.27 -20.32
C ARG A 103 5.74 -25.19 -21.35
N GLY A 104 6.90 -25.80 -21.08
CA GLY A 104 8.04 -25.87 -22.00
C GLY A 104 8.99 -24.67 -21.93
N TYR A 105 8.89 -23.83 -20.90
CA TYR A 105 9.82 -22.72 -20.70
C TYR A 105 11.09 -23.18 -19.95
N PRO A 106 12.30 -22.84 -20.44
CA PRO A 106 13.55 -23.18 -19.77
C PRO A 106 13.70 -22.32 -18.51
N ASP A 107 13.62 -22.96 -17.34
CA ASP A 107 13.51 -22.32 -16.02
C ASP A 107 14.60 -21.27 -15.75
N THR A 108 15.86 -21.60 -16.00
CA THR A 108 17.01 -20.73 -15.73
C THR A 108 17.09 -19.53 -16.68
N ARG A 109 16.99 -19.76 -17.99
CA ARG A 109 17.09 -18.70 -19.00
C ARG A 109 15.88 -17.77 -18.96
N PHE A 110 14.68 -18.33 -18.76
CA PHE A 110 13.44 -17.56 -18.65
C PHE A 110 13.47 -16.62 -17.45
N ARG A 111 13.84 -17.14 -16.28
CA ARG A 111 13.96 -16.36 -15.05
C ARG A 111 15.04 -15.29 -15.13
N GLN A 112 16.17 -15.59 -15.76
CA GLN A 112 17.24 -14.60 -15.94
C GLN A 112 16.81 -13.45 -16.85
N VAL A 113 16.13 -13.74 -17.96
CA VAL A 113 15.62 -12.71 -18.88
C VAL A 113 14.53 -11.87 -18.20
N LEU A 114 13.57 -12.48 -17.50
CA LEU A 114 12.57 -11.74 -16.75
C LEU A 114 13.17 -10.93 -15.60
N GLY A 115 14.19 -11.45 -14.92
CA GLY A 115 14.92 -10.72 -13.88
C GLY A 115 15.66 -9.50 -14.42
N ASN A 116 16.27 -9.61 -15.61
CA ASN A 116 16.88 -8.48 -16.31
C ASN A 116 15.82 -7.43 -16.70
N LEU A 117 14.67 -7.85 -17.21
CA LEU A 117 13.57 -6.96 -17.58
C LEU A 117 12.94 -6.28 -16.35
N ALA A 118 12.80 -7.00 -15.23
CA ALA A 118 12.34 -6.45 -13.97
C ALA A 118 13.27 -5.34 -13.46
N ARG A 119 14.58 -5.54 -13.54
CA ARG A 119 15.59 -4.53 -13.18
C ARG A 119 15.56 -3.32 -14.11
N SER A 120 15.38 -3.55 -15.42
CA SER A 120 15.24 -2.46 -16.40
C SER A 120 13.98 -1.63 -16.13
N ASN A 121 12.83 -2.28 -15.92
CA ASN A 121 11.58 -1.60 -15.58
C ASN A 121 11.66 -0.87 -14.25
N ALA A 122 12.36 -1.40 -13.25
CA ALA A 122 12.58 -0.70 -11.98
C ALA A 122 13.40 0.59 -12.16
N ARG A 123 14.39 0.58 -13.06
CA ARG A 123 15.18 1.77 -13.41
C ARG A 123 14.34 2.78 -14.19
N SER A 124 13.55 2.33 -15.16
CA SER A 124 12.62 3.20 -15.90
C SER A 124 11.53 3.78 -15.00
N ALA A 125 10.96 3.00 -14.07
CA ALA A 125 9.98 3.46 -13.10
C ALA A 125 10.58 4.42 -12.07
N ALA A 126 11.85 4.23 -11.66
CA ALA A 126 12.57 5.15 -10.80
C ALA A 126 12.83 6.50 -11.48
N LEU A 127 13.10 6.50 -12.79
CA LEU A 127 13.24 7.70 -13.62
C LEU A 127 11.89 8.36 -13.96
N ALA A 128 10.80 7.58 -14.01
CA ALA A 128 9.46 8.04 -14.32
C ALA A 128 8.64 8.44 -13.08
N ARG A 129 9.21 8.47 -11.85
CA ARG A 129 8.50 9.04 -10.70
C ARG A 129 8.36 10.54 -10.93
N PRO A 130 7.15 11.09 -11.13
CA PRO A 130 6.97 12.51 -10.98
C PRO A 130 7.17 12.86 -9.51
N ALA A 131 7.68 14.06 -9.26
CA ALA A 131 7.77 14.65 -7.93
C ALA A 131 6.38 14.74 -7.29
N GLN A 132 5.92 13.68 -6.64
CA GLN A 132 4.83 13.74 -5.67
C GLN A 132 5.43 14.12 -4.32
N ASN A 133 5.85 15.38 -4.20
CA ASN A 133 6.05 16.05 -2.93
C ASN A 133 6.04 17.55 -3.16
N LEU A 134 5.21 18.25 -2.37
CA LEU A 134 4.98 19.70 -2.26
C LEU A 134 3.63 20.19 -2.82
N ALA A 135 2.54 19.83 -2.14
CA ALA A 135 1.35 20.69 -2.06
C ALA A 135 0.50 20.34 -0.82
N SER A 136 1.05 20.54 0.38
CA SER A 136 0.26 20.63 1.61
C SER A 136 0.94 21.51 2.63
N THR A 137 1.14 22.78 2.29
CA THR A 137 1.44 23.84 3.25
C THR A 137 0.88 25.15 2.72
N GLY A 138 -0.08 25.73 3.44
CA GLY A 138 -0.50 27.11 3.24
C GLY A 138 -2.00 27.31 2.99
N VAL A 139 -2.83 27.13 4.02
CA VAL A 139 -4.04 27.93 4.17
C VAL A 139 -3.72 28.97 5.24
N ARG A 140 -3.62 30.23 4.82
CA ARG A 140 -3.75 31.40 5.68
C ARG A 140 -5.21 31.80 5.71
#